data_AF-A0A3D0ZWL4-F1
#
_entry.id   AF-A0A3D0ZWL4-F1
#
_cell.length_a   1.000
_cell.length_b   1.000
_cell.length_c   1.000
_cell.angle_alpha   90.00
_cell.angle_beta   90.00
_cell.angle_gamma   90.00
#
_symmetry.space_group_name_H-M   'P 1'
#
loop_
_entity.id
_entity.type
_entity.pdbx_description
1 polymer ?
#
loop_
_entity_poly.entity_id
_entity_poly.type
_entity_poly.pdbx_seq_one_letter_code
_entity_poly.pdbx_strand_id
1 'polypeptide(L)'
;MFYGSGSIAIGIKNNLLGTYLLIYYNQVLGLDAGIAALAMAIALIFDAVSDPLVGIWSDRVRSRWGRRHPFMYAAILPFAGSYYLLLSDPGDITDHGLFARLLVLLVILRISMTFYEVPRGALAPELSKDYDQRNALSAWAMAFGWLGGAGIAFIANRYFLDSFVDREGYQTLAFWGGLGIFVGSVVSCLGTHRNIPNLHAPEPRSANYLVFLREAR
;
A
#
# COMPACT_ATOMS: atom_id res chain seq x y z
N MET A 1 -11.33 -15.30 -2.97
CA MET A 1 -11.42 -14.29 -4.04
C MET A 1 -11.42 -12.86 -3.49
N PHE A 2 -12.36 -12.44 -2.64
CA PHE A 2 -12.39 -11.07 -2.07
C PHE A 2 -11.16 -10.65 -1.24
N TYR A 3 -10.47 -11.60 -0.60
CA TYR A 3 -9.18 -11.33 0.05
C TYR A 3 -8.09 -10.91 -0.97
N GLY A 4 -8.11 -11.53 -2.15
CA GLY A 4 -7.12 -11.30 -3.19
C GLY A 4 -7.32 -9.97 -3.92
N SER A 5 -8.56 -9.48 -4.06
CA SER A 5 -8.83 -8.19 -4.73
C SER A 5 -8.16 -7.00 -4.03
N GLY A 6 -7.88 -7.10 -2.72
CA GLY A 6 -7.12 -6.09 -1.99
C GLY A 6 -5.67 -5.95 -2.41
N SER A 7 -5.11 -6.99 -3.04
CA SER A 7 -3.76 -6.94 -3.58
C SER A 7 -3.66 -6.10 -4.84
N ILE A 8 -4.77 -5.80 -5.52
CA ILE A 8 -4.78 -4.89 -6.69
C ILE A 8 -4.19 -3.53 -6.28
N ALA A 9 -4.62 -3.00 -5.12
CA ALA A 9 -4.11 -1.73 -4.60
C ALA A 9 -2.59 -1.78 -4.34
N ILE A 10 -2.10 -2.91 -3.82
CA ILE A 10 -0.66 -3.15 -3.58
C ILE A 10 0.11 -3.17 -4.90
N GLY A 11 -0.42 -3.86 -5.91
CA GLY A 11 0.17 -3.95 -7.24
C GLY A 11 0.29 -2.59 -7.93
N ILE A 12 -0.77 -1.78 -7.88
CA ILE A 12 -0.80 -0.41 -8.43
C ILE A 12 0.27 0.46 -7.75
N LYS A 13 0.34 0.43 -6.41
CA LYS A 13 1.35 1.17 -5.66
C LYS A 13 2.77 0.68 -5.93
N ASN A 14 2.99 -0.62 -6.08
CA ASN A 14 4.32 -1.16 -6.41
C ASN A 14 4.81 -0.65 -7.78
N ASN A 15 3.92 -0.50 -8.75
CA ASN A 15 4.25 0.12 -10.04
C ASN A 15 4.59 1.61 -9.90
N LEU A 16 3.85 2.35 -9.07
CA LEU A 16 4.18 3.75 -8.79
C LEU A 16 5.61 3.87 -8.24
N LEU A 17 5.93 3.15 -7.17
CA LEU A 17 7.22 3.27 -6.50
C LEU A 17 8.38 2.67 -7.30
N GLY A 18 8.12 1.63 -8.10
CA GLY A 18 9.15 0.92 -8.85
C GLY A 18 9.49 1.55 -10.21
N THR A 19 8.58 2.33 -10.80
CA THR A 19 8.77 2.84 -12.17
C THR A 19 8.41 4.32 -12.28
N TYR A 20 7.17 4.69 -11.94
CA TYR A 20 6.62 5.99 -12.30
C TYR A 20 7.13 7.15 -11.45
N LEU A 21 7.32 6.94 -10.15
CA LEU A 21 7.60 8.02 -9.20
C LEU A 21 8.92 8.74 -9.52
N LEU A 22 10.01 7.98 -9.68
CA LEU A 22 11.32 8.57 -9.94
C LEU A 22 11.37 9.28 -11.30
N ILE A 23 10.76 8.67 -12.34
CA ILE A 23 10.67 9.26 -13.68
C ILE A 23 9.88 10.57 -13.63
N TYR A 24 8.71 10.58 -12.98
CA TYR A 24 7.88 11.79 -12.88
C TYR A 24 8.62 12.92 -12.16
N TYR A 25 9.17 12.65 -10.98
CA TYR A 25 9.85 13.70 -10.21
C TYR A 25 11.14 14.17 -10.89
N ASN A 26 11.88 13.29 -11.56
CA ASN A 26 13.15 13.67 -12.18
C ASN A 26 12.99 14.25 -13.59
N GLN A 27 12.31 13.54 -14.49
CA GLN A 27 12.25 13.89 -15.91
C GLN A 27 11.12 14.86 -16.24
N VAL A 28 9.99 14.80 -15.51
CA VAL A 28 8.84 15.70 -15.75
C VAL A 28 8.94 16.96 -14.89
N LEU A 29 9.24 16.80 -13.60
CA LEU A 29 9.29 17.93 -12.66
C LEU A 29 10.69 18.52 -12.48
N GLY A 30 11.74 17.87 -13.00
CA GLY A 30 13.10 18.39 -12.98
C GLY A 30 13.86 18.24 -11.66
N LEU A 31 13.32 17.51 -10.67
CA LEU A 31 14.01 17.28 -9.41
C LEU A 31 15.23 16.38 -9.61
N ASP A 32 16.36 16.70 -8.98
CA ASP A 32 17.53 15.82 -9.04
C ASP A 32 17.20 14.39 -8.58
N ALA A 33 17.68 13.40 -9.35
CA ALA A 33 17.37 11.99 -9.10
C ALA A 33 17.95 11.51 -7.76
N GLY A 34 19.11 12.03 -7.33
CA GLY A 34 19.72 11.73 -6.05
C GLY A 34 18.88 12.26 -4.88
N ILE A 35 18.34 13.47 -5.01
CA ILE A 35 17.42 14.07 -4.03
C ILE A 35 16.10 13.29 -3.95
N ALA A 36 15.52 12.91 -5.09
CA ALA A 36 14.30 12.09 -5.12
C ALA A 36 14.54 10.71 -4.50
N ALA A 37 15.65 10.05 -4.84
CA ALA A 37 16.05 8.76 -4.26
C ALA A 37 16.29 8.86 -2.75
N LEU A 38 16.86 9.97 -2.26
CA LEU A 38 17.03 10.23 -0.84
C LEU A 38 15.67 10.29 -0.12
N ALA A 39 14.67 10.97 -0.70
CA ALA A 39 13.32 10.99 -0.14
C ALA A 39 12.73 9.56 -0.05
N MET A 40 12.95 8.75 -1.09
CA MET A 40 12.53 7.34 -1.10
C MET A 40 13.23 6.49 -0.03
N ALA A 41 14.53 6.71 0.17
CA ALA A 41 15.30 6.03 1.20
C ALA A 41 14.84 6.41 2.61
N ILE A 42 14.59 7.69 2.87
CA ILE A 42 14.04 8.15 4.15
C ILE A 42 12.67 7.52 4.40
N ALA A 43 11.79 7.49 3.38
CA ALA A 43 10.47 6.88 3.51
C ALA A 43 10.53 5.37 3.82
N LEU A 44 11.56 4.64 3.34
CA LEU A 44 11.80 3.24 3.71
C LEU A 44 12.18 3.06 5.19
N ILE A 45 12.90 4.01 5.78
CA ILE A 45 13.23 3.98 7.22
C ILE A 45 11.94 4.09 8.04
N PHE A 46 11.02 4.97 7.64
CA PHE A 46 9.71 5.07 8.29
C PHE A 46 8.92 3.76 8.17
N ASP A 47 8.94 3.13 6.98
CA ASP A 47 8.30 1.83 6.70
C ASP A 47 8.81 0.74 7.67
N ALA A 48 10.13 0.64 7.82
CA ALA A 48 10.78 -0.34 8.69
C ALA A 48 10.38 -0.19 10.17
N VAL A 49 9.99 1.02 10.59
CA VAL A 49 9.51 1.30 11.95
C VAL A 49 8.00 1.12 12.05
N SER A 50 7.21 1.58 11.06
CA SER A 50 5.75 1.49 11.10
C SER A 50 5.27 0.05 11.04
N ASP A 51 5.91 -0.83 10.28
CA ASP A 51 5.50 -2.23 10.09
C ASP A 51 5.34 -3.00 11.42
N PRO A 52 6.37 -3.11 12.29
CA PRO A 52 6.24 -3.80 13.56
C PRO A 52 5.29 -3.09 14.53
N LEU A 53 5.26 -1.75 14.53
CA LEU A 53 4.37 -0.97 15.40
C LEU A 53 2.90 -1.25 15.08
N VAL A 54 2.53 -1.21 13.80
CA VAL A 54 1.17 -1.50 13.35
C VAL A 54 0.82 -2.96 13.54
N GLY A 55 1.76 -3.88 13.34
CA GLY A 55 1.56 -5.30 13.63
C GLY A 55 1.10 -5.52 15.08
N ILE A 56 1.87 -4.99 16.04
CA ILE A 56 1.55 -5.12 17.47
C ILE A 56 0.25 -4.38 17.82
N TRP A 57 0.04 -3.19 17.26
CA TRP A 57 -1.11 -2.36 17.59
C TRP A 57 -2.42 -2.96 17.05
N SER A 58 -2.41 -3.41 15.79
CA SER A 58 -3.57 -4.03 15.14
C SER A 58 -4.01 -5.33 15.80
N ASP A 59 -3.08 -6.07 16.41
CA ASP A 59 -3.43 -7.26 17.18
C ASP A 59 -4.12 -6.90 18.51
N ARG A 60 -3.82 -5.77 19.14
CA ARG A 60 -4.34 -5.43 20.49
C ARG A 60 -5.71 -4.76 20.47
N VAL A 61 -6.08 -4.09 19.38
CA VAL A 61 -7.34 -3.35 19.30
C VAL A 61 -8.53 -4.31 19.32
N ARG A 62 -9.48 -4.05 20.22
CA ARG A 62 -10.79 -4.70 20.25
C ARG A 62 -11.85 -3.68 19.87
N SER A 63 -12.39 -3.78 18.66
CA SER A 63 -13.43 -2.88 18.18
C SER A 63 -14.67 -3.66 17.74
N ARG A 64 -15.81 -2.96 17.66
CA ARG A 64 -17.07 -3.50 17.11
C ARG A 64 -16.97 -3.90 15.63
N TRP A 65 -15.94 -3.42 14.92
CA TRP A 65 -15.66 -3.74 13.51
C TRP A 65 -14.59 -4.82 13.36
N GLY A 66 -14.23 -5.51 14.46
CA GLY A 66 -13.13 -6.47 14.49
C GLY A 66 -11.80 -5.82 14.90
N ARG A 67 -10.74 -6.64 15.02
CA ARG A 67 -9.42 -6.18 15.49
C ARG A 67 -8.67 -5.37 14.42
N ARG A 68 -8.77 -5.81 13.15
CA ARG A 68 -7.91 -5.39 12.04
C ARG A 68 -8.55 -4.41 11.06
N HIS A 69 -9.86 -4.51 10.84
CA HIS A 69 -10.56 -3.63 9.89
C HIS A 69 -10.57 -2.15 10.22
N PRO A 70 -10.58 -1.67 11.48
CA PRO A 70 -10.49 -0.24 11.77
C PRO A 70 -9.24 0.40 11.15
N PHE A 71 -8.10 -0.29 11.20
CA PHE A 71 -6.84 0.14 10.59
C PHE A 71 -6.95 0.18 9.08
N MET A 72 -7.48 -0.89 8.49
CA MET A 72 -7.64 -0.99 7.04
C MET A 72 -8.58 0.09 6.49
N TYR A 73 -9.70 0.38 7.16
CA TYR A 73 -10.61 1.47 6.75
C TYR A 73 -9.99 2.86 6.91
N ALA A 74 -9.30 3.11 8.02
CA ALA A 74 -8.61 4.37 8.23
C ALA A 74 -7.50 4.63 7.20
N ALA A 75 -6.87 3.57 6.69
CA ALA A 75 -5.82 3.64 5.69
C ALA A 75 -6.32 3.96 4.27
N ILE A 76 -7.56 3.61 3.90
CA ILE A 76 -8.04 3.70 2.50
C ILE A 76 -7.90 5.11 1.93
N LEU A 77 -8.43 6.11 2.64
CA LEU A 77 -8.43 7.50 2.19
C LEU A 77 -7.01 8.09 2.10
N PRO A 78 -6.16 8.03 3.15
CA PRO A 78 -4.82 8.58 3.05
C PRO A 78 -3.95 7.79 2.07
N PHE A 79 -4.19 6.48 1.87
CA PHE A 79 -3.45 5.69 0.89
C PHE A 79 -3.79 6.09 -0.56
N ALA A 80 -5.07 6.14 -0.92
CA ALA A 80 -5.49 6.58 -2.26
C ALA A 80 -5.19 8.06 -2.50
N GLY A 81 -5.40 8.91 -1.48
CA GLY A 81 -5.18 10.35 -1.56
C GLY A 81 -3.71 10.71 -1.73
N SER A 82 -2.80 10.09 -0.96
CA SER A 82 -1.36 10.33 -1.13
C SER A 82 -0.84 9.85 -2.48
N TYR A 83 -1.33 8.71 -3.00
CA TYR A 83 -1.02 8.26 -4.36
C TYR A 83 -1.41 9.33 -5.40
N TYR A 84 -2.64 9.83 -5.32
CA TYR A 84 -3.13 10.87 -6.23
C TYR A 84 -2.29 12.15 -6.13
N LEU A 85 -2.01 12.62 -4.90
CA LEU A 85 -1.28 13.86 -4.66
C LEU A 85 0.22 13.78 -5.05
N LEU A 86 0.82 12.59 -5.04
CA LEU A 86 2.20 12.39 -5.50
C LEU A 86 2.34 12.58 -7.01
N LEU A 87 1.31 12.22 -7.78
CA LEU A 87 1.32 12.34 -9.24
C LEU A 87 0.54 13.55 -9.76
N SER A 88 -0.20 14.25 -8.90
CA SER A 88 -0.87 15.49 -9.30
C SER A 88 0.13 16.61 -9.53
N ASP A 89 -0.27 17.58 -10.35
CA ASP A 89 0.56 18.73 -10.63
C ASP A 89 0.88 19.50 -9.33
N PRO A 90 2.17 19.71 -8.99
CA PRO A 90 2.51 20.49 -7.84
C PRO A 90 2.26 22.00 -8.00
N GLY A 91 1.96 22.48 -9.21
CA GLY A 91 1.94 23.90 -9.54
C GLY A 91 3.34 24.50 -9.50
N ASP A 92 3.41 25.82 -9.33
CA ASP A 92 4.68 26.54 -9.21
C ASP A 92 5.24 26.37 -7.79
N ILE A 93 6.24 25.51 -7.65
CA ILE A 93 6.93 25.23 -6.39
C ILE A 93 8.45 25.22 -6.61
N THR A 94 9.20 25.60 -5.59
CA THR A 94 10.67 25.50 -5.62
C THR A 94 11.14 24.06 -5.47
N ASP A 95 12.36 23.75 -5.90
CA ASP A 95 12.95 22.41 -5.77
C ASP A 95 12.94 21.90 -4.32
N HIS A 96 13.23 22.78 -3.35
CA HIS A 96 13.13 22.46 -1.92
C HIS A 96 11.70 22.14 -1.49
N GLY A 97 10.72 22.90 -1.98
CA GLY A 97 9.31 22.64 -1.73
C GLY A 97 8.85 21.33 -2.39
N LEU A 98 9.35 21.02 -3.58
CA LEU A 98 9.05 19.79 -4.30
C LEU A 98 9.60 18.56 -3.56
N PHE A 99 10.84 18.64 -3.08
CA PHE A 99 11.43 17.60 -2.22
C PHE A 99 10.64 17.41 -0.94
N ALA A 100 10.29 18.49 -0.23
CA ALA A 100 9.51 18.41 1.00
C ALA A 100 8.13 17.78 0.74
N ARG A 101 7.46 18.17 -0.35
CA ARG A 101 6.20 17.58 -0.79
C ARG A 101 6.35 16.08 -1.08
N LEU A 102 7.36 15.69 -1.86
CA LEU A 102 7.67 14.29 -2.15
C LEU A 102 7.86 13.50 -0.86
N LEU A 103 8.74 13.97 0.03
CA LEU A 103 9.07 13.29 1.27
C LEU A 103 7.84 13.10 2.15
N VAL A 104 7.07 14.17 2.40
CA VAL A 104 5.89 14.11 3.28
C VAL A 104 4.83 13.18 2.69
N LEU A 105 4.49 13.35 1.41
CA LEU A 105 3.47 12.50 0.78
C LEU A 105 3.90 11.04 0.67
N LEU A 106 5.20 10.78 0.44
CA LEU A 106 5.73 9.43 0.36
C LEU A 106 5.74 8.74 1.72
N VAL A 107 6.07 9.46 2.80
CA VAL A 107 5.94 8.95 4.17
C VAL A 107 4.47 8.66 4.50
N ILE A 108 3.54 9.55 4.14
CA ILE A 108 2.10 9.31 4.33
C ILE A 108 1.64 8.08 3.55
N LEU A 109 2.06 7.94 2.29
CA LEU A 109 1.75 6.77 1.45
C LEU A 109 2.26 5.48 2.10
N ARG A 110 3.51 5.46 2.57
CA ARG A 110 4.13 4.30 3.23
C ARG A 110 3.42 3.92 4.51
N ILE A 111 3.20 4.87 5.42
CA ILE A 111 2.48 4.61 6.68
C ILE A 111 1.06 4.12 6.37
N SER A 112 0.33 4.77 5.47
CA SER A 112 -1.03 4.34 5.12
C SER A 112 -1.04 2.94 4.53
N MET A 113 -0.06 2.62 3.67
CA MET A 113 0.14 1.29 3.13
C MET A 113 0.40 0.27 4.26
N THR A 114 1.29 0.54 5.22
CA THR A 114 1.51 -0.35 6.38
C THR A 114 0.20 -0.62 7.13
N PHE A 115 -0.59 0.42 7.40
CA PHE A 115 -1.89 0.31 8.09
C PHE A 115 -2.92 -0.52 7.31
N TYR A 116 -2.73 -0.70 6.01
CA TYR A 116 -3.56 -1.56 5.17
C TYR A 116 -2.96 -2.97 4.98
N GLU A 117 -1.69 -3.07 4.60
CA GLU A 117 -1.04 -4.31 4.21
C GLU A 117 -0.76 -5.23 5.40
N VAL A 118 -0.31 -4.70 6.54
CA VAL A 118 0.03 -5.53 7.72
C VAL A 118 -1.21 -6.21 8.30
N PRO A 119 -2.32 -5.49 8.61
CA PRO A 119 -3.53 -6.14 9.11
C PRO A 119 -4.17 -7.08 8.06
N ARG A 120 -4.10 -6.72 6.78
CA ARG A 120 -4.60 -7.60 5.69
C ARG A 120 -3.78 -8.87 5.58
N GLY A 121 -2.45 -8.80 5.61
CA GLY A 121 -1.57 -9.97 5.59
C GLY A 121 -1.86 -10.91 6.75
N ALA A 122 -2.11 -10.35 7.92
CA ALA A 122 -2.43 -11.10 9.12
C ALA A 122 -3.81 -11.81 9.04
N LEU A 123 -4.78 -11.29 8.26
CA LEU A 123 -6.11 -11.92 8.08
C LEU A 123 -6.05 -13.26 7.32
N ALA A 124 -5.05 -13.49 6.46
CA ALA A 124 -4.94 -14.74 5.69
C ALA A 124 -4.94 -16.01 6.57
N PRO A 125 -4.09 -16.14 7.61
CA PRO A 125 -4.11 -17.30 8.49
C PRO A 125 -5.36 -17.42 9.38
N GLU A 126 -6.11 -16.33 9.60
CA GLU A 126 -7.38 -16.34 10.35
C GLU A 126 -8.56 -16.83 9.50
N LEU A 127 -8.50 -16.64 8.17
CA LEU A 127 -9.54 -17.01 7.22
C LEU A 127 -9.58 -18.50 6.90
N SER A 128 -8.47 -19.22 7.04
CA SER A 128 -8.43 -20.68 6.83
C SER A 128 -7.43 -21.35 7.76
N LYS A 129 -7.76 -22.55 8.25
CA LYS A 129 -6.87 -23.41 9.04
C LYS A 129 -6.09 -24.42 8.20
N ASP A 130 -6.55 -24.66 6.98
CA ASP A 130 -5.95 -25.62 6.06
C ASP A 130 -4.79 -24.98 5.31
N TYR A 131 -3.64 -25.67 5.28
CA TYR A 131 -2.43 -25.21 4.62
C TYR A 131 -2.66 -24.99 3.12
N ASP A 132 -3.40 -25.89 2.47
CA ASP A 132 -3.65 -25.82 1.02
C ASP A 132 -4.54 -24.64 0.67
N GLN A 133 -5.56 -24.36 1.49
CA GLN A 133 -6.42 -23.19 1.33
C GLN A 133 -5.68 -21.87 1.59
N ARG A 134 -4.79 -21.83 2.59
CA ARG A 134 -3.92 -20.66 2.83
C ARG A 134 -3.00 -20.41 1.63
N ASN A 135 -2.40 -21.47 1.09
CA ASN A 135 -1.56 -21.36 -0.08
C ASN A 135 -2.35 -20.84 -1.29
N ALA A 136 -3.57 -21.36 -1.51
CA ALA A 136 -4.47 -20.86 -2.54
C ALA A 136 -4.85 -19.37 -2.34
N LEU A 137 -5.13 -18.94 -1.11
CA LEU A 137 -5.42 -17.53 -0.81
C LEU A 137 -4.24 -16.61 -1.15
N SER A 138 -3.02 -17.02 -0.79
CA SER A 138 -1.78 -16.30 -1.14
C SER A 138 -1.55 -16.27 -2.65
N ALA A 139 -1.77 -17.38 -3.35
CA ALA A 139 -1.66 -17.46 -4.81
C ALA A 139 -2.66 -16.51 -5.50
N TRP A 140 -3.91 -16.49 -5.07
CA TRP A 140 -4.92 -15.54 -5.57
C TRP A 140 -4.52 -14.11 -5.27
N ALA A 141 -4.04 -13.81 -4.06
CA ALA A 141 -3.57 -12.48 -3.70
C ALA A 141 -2.39 -12.03 -4.57
N MET A 142 -1.44 -12.90 -4.88
CA MET A 142 -0.34 -12.59 -5.80
C MET A 142 -0.86 -12.34 -7.22
N ALA A 143 -1.73 -13.20 -7.74
CA ALA A 143 -2.30 -13.04 -9.08
C ALA A 143 -3.04 -11.70 -9.23
N PHE A 144 -3.90 -11.34 -8.27
CA PHE A 144 -4.59 -10.04 -8.29
C PHE A 144 -3.63 -8.85 -8.11
N GLY A 145 -2.55 -9.01 -7.35
CA GLY A 145 -1.51 -7.98 -7.24
C GLY A 145 -0.80 -7.74 -8.57
N TRP A 146 -0.40 -8.82 -9.26
CA TRP A 146 0.19 -8.72 -10.60
C TRP A 146 -0.79 -8.14 -11.61
N LEU A 147 -2.05 -8.58 -11.61
CA LEU A 147 -3.07 -8.03 -12.49
C LEU A 147 -3.32 -6.54 -12.24
N GLY A 148 -3.36 -6.10 -10.98
CA GLY A 148 -3.50 -4.69 -10.63
C GLY A 148 -2.32 -3.85 -11.10
N GLY A 149 -1.09 -4.30 -10.79
CA GLY A 149 0.13 -3.58 -11.15
C GLY A 149 0.41 -3.57 -12.64
N ALA A 150 0.44 -4.74 -13.29
CA ALA A 150 0.65 -4.84 -14.72
C ALA A 150 -0.51 -4.24 -15.51
N GLY A 151 -1.74 -4.37 -15.02
CA GLY A 151 -2.93 -3.77 -15.63
C GLY A 151 -2.86 -2.26 -15.67
N ILE A 152 -2.58 -1.60 -14.52
CA ILE A 152 -2.45 -0.13 -14.52
C ILE A 152 -1.26 0.31 -15.37
N ALA A 153 -0.14 -0.42 -15.35
CA ALA A 153 1.02 -0.07 -16.16
C ALA A 153 0.74 -0.21 -17.66
N PHE A 154 0.06 -1.28 -18.08
CA PHE A 154 -0.34 -1.47 -19.47
C PHE A 154 -1.29 -0.35 -19.93
N ILE A 155 -2.32 -0.05 -19.12
CA ILE A 155 -3.28 1.02 -19.45
C ILE A 155 -2.56 2.36 -19.51
N ALA A 156 -1.67 2.64 -18.56
CA ALA A 156 -0.90 3.88 -18.52
C ALA A 156 -0.05 4.07 -19.77
N ASN A 157 0.79 3.11 -20.13
CA ASN A 157 1.66 3.21 -21.30
C ASN A 157 0.90 3.18 -22.64
N ARG A 158 -0.29 2.59 -22.69
CA ARG A 158 -1.05 2.44 -23.94
C ARG A 158 -2.00 3.61 -24.22
N TYR A 159 -2.57 4.19 -23.17
CA TYR A 159 -3.69 5.13 -23.26
C TYR A 159 -3.52 6.43 -22.48
N PHE A 160 -2.68 6.46 -21.44
CA PHE A 160 -2.53 7.66 -20.60
C PHE A 160 -1.27 8.44 -20.95
N LEU A 161 -0.15 7.76 -21.16
CA LEU A 161 1.17 8.36 -21.38
C LEU A 161 1.55 8.19 -22.86
N ASP A 162 1.62 9.29 -23.61
CA ASP A 162 2.22 9.27 -24.95
C ASP A 162 3.75 9.09 -24.88
N SER A 163 4.35 9.55 -23.78
CA SER A 163 5.74 9.29 -23.41
C SER A 163 5.88 9.25 -21.89
N PHE A 164 6.99 8.69 -21.40
CA PHE A 164 7.33 8.71 -19.97
C PHE A 164 7.55 10.12 -19.40
N VAL A 165 7.55 11.16 -20.23
CA VAL A 165 7.75 12.56 -19.80
C VAL A 165 6.45 13.38 -19.96
N ASP A 166 5.33 12.74 -20.29
CA ASP A 166 4.05 13.41 -20.49
C ASP A 166 3.36 13.76 -19.16
N ARG A 167 3.37 15.05 -18.81
CA ARG A 167 2.79 15.58 -17.56
C ARG A 167 1.27 15.35 -17.47
N GLU A 168 0.54 15.48 -18.57
CA GLU A 168 -0.93 15.34 -18.55
C GLU A 168 -1.32 13.87 -18.34
N GLY A 169 -0.60 12.95 -18.98
CA GLY A 169 -0.77 11.52 -18.77
C GLY A 169 -0.55 11.07 -17.32
N TYR A 170 0.39 11.70 -16.60
CA TYR A 170 0.59 11.43 -15.18
C TYR A 170 -0.58 11.86 -14.30
N GLN A 171 -1.29 12.94 -14.65
CA GLN A 171 -2.50 13.35 -13.92
C GLN A 171 -3.64 12.34 -14.12
N THR A 172 -3.78 11.82 -15.34
CA THR A 172 -4.74 10.76 -15.65
C THR A 172 -4.39 9.47 -14.90
N LEU A 173 -3.11 9.10 -14.85
CA LEU A 173 -2.61 7.99 -14.04
C LEU A 173 -2.85 8.22 -12.54
N ALA A 174 -2.66 9.44 -12.04
CA ALA A 174 -2.91 9.79 -10.65
C ALA A 174 -4.35 9.47 -10.26
N PHE A 175 -5.30 9.92 -11.09
CA PHE A 175 -6.73 9.73 -10.85
C PHE A 175 -7.12 8.24 -10.92
N TRP A 176 -6.79 7.55 -12.02
CA TRP A 176 -7.20 6.15 -12.21
C TRP A 176 -6.45 5.19 -11.28
N GLY A 177 -5.17 5.43 -11.02
CA GLY A 177 -4.39 4.65 -10.05
C GLY A 177 -4.90 4.86 -8.62
N GLY A 178 -5.16 6.11 -8.23
CA GLY A 178 -5.74 6.45 -6.92
C GLY A 178 -7.14 5.85 -6.74
N LEU A 179 -8.00 5.94 -7.76
CA LEU A 179 -9.31 5.30 -7.77
C LEU A 179 -9.21 3.78 -7.70
N GLY A 180 -8.28 3.17 -8.43
CA GLY A 180 -8.02 1.73 -8.38
C GLY A 180 -7.57 1.26 -6.99
N ILE A 181 -6.70 2.02 -6.32
CA ILE A 181 -6.32 1.78 -4.92
C ILE A 181 -7.53 1.91 -4.00
N PHE A 182 -8.32 2.97 -4.14
CA PHE A 182 -9.51 3.20 -3.32
C PHE A 182 -10.51 2.04 -3.48
N VAL A 183 -10.92 1.73 -4.71
CA VAL A 183 -11.90 0.67 -5.01
C VAL A 183 -11.37 -0.70 -4.59
N GLY A 184 -10.12 -1.03 -4.95
CA GLY A 184 -9.50 -2.31 -4.57
C GLY A 184 -9.44 -2.49 -3.06
N SER A 185 -9.10 -1.43 -2.33
CA SER A 185 -9.05 -1.45 -0.86
C SER A 185 -10.44 -1.53 -0.23
N VAL A 186 -11.42 -0.79 -0.73
CA VAL A 186 -12.81 -0.83 -0.26
C VAL A 186 -13.43 -2.22 -0.49
N VAL A 187 -13.29 -2.78 -1.69
CA VAL A 187 -13.82 -4.11 -2.03
C VAL A 187 -13.19 -5.18 -1.15
N SER A 188 -11.88 -5.10 -0.91
CA SER A 188 -11.17 -5.98 0.01
C SER A 188 -11.69 -5.86 1.45
N CYS A 189 -11.75 -4.63 1.98
CA CYS A 189 -12.23 -4.38 3.34
C CYS A 189 -13.66 -4.84 3.52
N LEU A 190 -14.59 -4.49 2.63
CA LEU A 190 -15.99 -4.91 2.71
C LEU A 190 -16.17 -6.42 2.54
N GLY A 191 -15.44 -7.03 1.61
CA GLY A 191 -15.49 -8.47 1.38
C GLY A 191 -14.94 -9.28 2.55
N THR A 192 -13.91 -8.77 3.23
CA THR A 192 -13.34 -9.40 4.44
C THR A 192 -14.10 -9.03 5.72
N HIS A 193 -14.83 -7.91 5.75
CA HIS A 193 -15.71 -7.51 6.86
C HIS A 193 -16.83 -8.52 7.09
N ARG A 194 -17.38 -9.11 6.02
CA ARG A 194 -18.42 -10.14 6.14
C ARG A 194 -17.95 -11.41 6.85
N ASN A 195 -16.65 -11.67 6.86
CA ASN A 195 -16.06 -12.85 7.49
C ASN A 195 -15.67 -12.63 8.96
N ILE A 196 -15.83 -11.42 9.51
CA ILE A 196 -15.52 -11.11 10.92
C ILE A 196 -16.12 -12.13 11.91
N PRO A 197 -17.39 -12.57 11.78
CA PRO A 197 -17.98 -13.51 12.74
C PRO A 197 -17.27 -14.87 12.79
N ASN A 198 -16.57 -15.23 11.71
CA ASN A 198 -15.91 -16.52 11.55
C ASN A 198 -14.38 -16.43 11.74
N LEU A 199 -13.84 -15.25 12.09
CA LEU A 199 -12.40 -15.09 12.31
C LEU A 199 -11.98 -15.80 13.59
N HIS A 200 -11.09 -16.78 13.45
CA HIS A 200 -10.45 -17.40 14.60
C HIS A 200 -9.47 -16.43 15.25
N ALA A 201 -9.65 -16.17 16.55
CA ALA A 201 -8.67 -15.45 17.33
C ALA A 201 -7.44 -16.34 17.58
N PRO A 202 -6.23 -15.99 17.11
CA PRO A 202 -5.02 -16.68 17.53
C PRO A 202 -4.77 -16.46 19.03
N GLU A 203 -4.14 -17.44 19.69
CA GLU A 203 -3.73 -17.34 21.09
C GLU A 203 -2.85 -16.09 21.31
N PRO A 204 -2.99 -15.38 22.45
CA PRO A 204 -2.26 -14.15 22.71
C PRO A 204 -0.75 -14.41 22.71
N ARG A 205 -0.05 -13.96 21.65
CA ARG A 205 1.42 -13.99 21.59
C ARG A 205 1.99 -13.06 22.66
N SER A 206 2.78 -13.62 23.57
CA SER A 206 3.44 -12.85 24.63
C SER A 206 4.44 -11.86 24.02
N ALA A 207 4.38 -10.61 24.46
CA ALA A 207 5.20 -9.50 23.95
C ALA A 207 6.64 -9.49 24.49
N ASN A 208 7.20 -10.65 24.81
CA ASN A 208 8.58 -10.73 25.28
C ASN A 208 9.52 -10.81 24.07
N TYR A 209 10.16 -9.68 23.74
CA TYR A 209 11.21 -9.61 22.71
C TYR A 209 12.35 -10.62 22.96
N LEU A 210 12.61 -10.94 24.24
CA LEU A 210 13.57 -11.97 24.65
C LEU A 210 13.12 -13.41 24.32
N VAL A 211 11.80 -13.65 24.25
CA VAL A 211 11.24 -14.95 23.85
C VAL A 211 11.25 -15.07 22.32
N PHE A 212 10.94 -13.98 21.60
CA PHE A 212 11.02 -13.92 20.14
C PHE A 212 12.43 -14.25 19.59
N LEU A 213 13.48 -13.69 20.21
CA LEU A 213 14.88 -14.00 19.85
C LEU A 213 15.32 -15.42 20.26
N ARG A 214 14.62 -16.05 21.23
CA ARG A 214 14.86 -17.44 21.64
C ARG A 214 14.18 -18.46 20.73
N GLU A 215 13.03 -18.11 20.16
CA GLU A 215 12.29 -18.97 19.21
C GLU A 215 12.86 -18.92 17.78
N ALA A 216 13.60 -17.87 17.43
CA ALA A 216 14.22 -17.69 16.11
C ALA A 216 15.61 -18.37 15.97
N ARG A 217 16.03 -19.17 16.95
CA ARG A 217 17.33 -19.85 16.99
C ARG A 217 17.13 -21.36 17.02
#